data_AF-A0A151TPN9-F1
#
_entry.id   AF-A0A151TPN9-F1
#
_cell.length_a   1.000
_cell.length_b   1.000
_cell.length_c   1.000
_cell.angle_alpha   90.00
_cell.angle_beta   90.00
_cell.angle_gamma   90.00
#
_symmetry.space_group_name_H-M   'P 1'
#
loop_
_entity.id
_entity.type
_entity.pdbx_description
1 polymer ?
#
loop_
_entity_poly.entity_id
_entity_poly.type
_entity_poly.pdbx_seq_one_letter_code
_entity_poly.pdbx_strand_id
1 'polypeptide(L)'
;VSYNLFMELAPYGSLGELIRKRGGLSEDLIYTHVLLKGLHCIHEKGVVHCDLKPDNILLFPTWKSETWNQVKIADFGLAKTREEAKAEFGFVKMKFRGTAFYMSPESVTGVIGTALDIWSLGCIVIEMITGMDAWRNVESQEELMLKLALKDFLGKCFVKDPTLRFSAAMLLNHPFINSTYNNDMQTSHTAYLASCQSVTSSSFFTYDLFDFLPHN
;
A
#
# COMPACT_ATOMS: atom_id res chain seq x y z
N VAL A 1 14.18 9.84 -31.18
CA VAL A 1 14.95 9.90 -29.92
C VAL A 1 14.42 8.80 -29.02
N SER A 2 15.27 7.89 -28.55
CA SER A 2 14.92 6.84 -27.60
C SER A 2 15.42 7.23 -26.21
N TYR A 3 14.53 7.16 -25.20
CA TYR A 3 14.90 7.36 -23.81
C TYR A 3 14.94 6.00 -23.13
N ASN A 4 16.07 5.68 -22.48
CA ASN A 4 16.23 4.45 -21.71
C ASN A 4 16.17 4.79 -20.22
N LEU A 5 15.35 4.07 -19.48
CA LEU A 5 15.26 4.18 -18.02
C LEU A 5 15.76 2.87 -17.41
N PHE A 6 16.86 2.93 -16.68
CA PHE A 6 17.41 1.79 -15.94
C PHE A 6 16.77 1.73 -14.56
N MET A 7 16.16 0.60 -14.22
CA MET A 7 15.44 0.39 -12.96
C MET A 7 15.83 -0.95 -12.33
N GLU A 8 15.61 -1.08 -11.03
CA GLU A 8 15.71 -2.36 -10.32
C GLU A 8 14.70 -3.37 -10.89
N LEU A 9 15.15 -4.62 -11.11
CA LEU A 9 14.28 -5.69 -11.58
C LEU A 9 13.38 -6.18 -10.43
N ALA A 10 12.08 -6.27 -10.67
CA ALA A 10 11.11 -6.92 -9.79
C ALA A 10 10.88 -8.38 -10.23
N PRO A 11 11.65 -9.36 -9.70
CA PRO A 11 11.63 -10.73 -10.24
C PRO A 11 10.33 -11.49 -9.94
N TYR A 12 9.51 -11.00 -9.00
CA TYR A 12 8.27 -11.66 -8.59
C TYR A 12 7.01 -11.05 -9.22
N GLY A 13 7.18 -10.15 -10.19
CA GLY A 13 6.07 -9.52 -10.90
C GLY A 13 5.33 -8.48 -10.07
N SER A 14 4.02 -8.34 -10.31
CA SER A 14 3.16 -7.36 -9.65
C SER A 14 2.28 -7.98 -8.56
N LEU A 15 1.79 -7.14 -7.66
CA LEU A 15 0.78 -7.52 -6.68
C LEU A 15 -0.50 -8.01 -7.36
N GLY A 16 -0.88 -7.44 -8.50
CA GLY A 16 -2.04 -7.89 -9.28
C GLY A 16 -1.91 -9.31 -9.80
N GLU A 17 -0.72 -9.70 -10.25
CA GLU A 17 -0.43 -11.08 -10.62
C GLU A 17 -0.50 -12.03 -9.41
N LEU A 18 0.03 -11.60 -8.25
CA LEU A 18 -0.01 -12.38 -7.01
C LEU A 18 -1.45 -12.61 -6.51
N ILE A 19 -2.28 -11.56 -6.49
CA ILE A 19 -3.70 -11.64 -6.09
C ILE A 19 -4.43 -12.66 -6.96
N ARG A 20 -4.29 -12.57 -8.29
CA ARG A 20 -4.95 -13.47 -9.23
C ARG A 20 -4.47 -14.91 -9.12
N LYS A 21 -3.20 -15.14 -8.78
CA LYS A 21 -2.65 -16.48 -8.55
C LYS A 21 -3.18 -17.13 -7.27
N ARG A 22 -3.39 -16.34 -6.21
CA ARG A 22 -3.74 -16.85 -4.87
C ARG A 22 -5.22 -16.76 -4.51
N GLY A 23 -6.00 -15.93 -5.21
CA GLY A 23 -7.42 -15.71 -4.91
C GLY A 23 -7.64 -14.97 -3.60
N GLY A 24 -6.72 -14.06 -3.24
CA GLY A 24 -6.67 -13.39 -1.94
C GLY A 24 -5.34 -13.65 -1.22
N LEU A 25 -4.99 -12.78 -0.28
CA LEU A 25 -3.68 -12.73 0.38
C LEU A 25 -3.87 -12.70 1.90
N SER A 26 -3.14 -13.57 2.60
CA SER A 26 -3.04 -13.55 4.07
C SER A 26 -2.15 -12.42 4.60
N GLU A 27 -1.37 -11.80 3.72
CA GLU A 27 -0.45 -10.71 4.03
C GLU A 27 -1.02 -9.33 3.66
N ASP A 28 -2.33 -9.27 3.38
CA ASP A 28 -3.06 -8.06 2.99
C ASP A 28 -2.76 -6.88 3.92
N LEU A 29 -2.71 -7.14 5.22
CA LEU A 29 -2.45 -6.10 6.22
C LEU A 29 -0.99 -5.59 6.20
N ILE A 30 -0.02 -6.50 6.03
CA ILE A 30 1.40 -6.15 5.91
C ILE A 30 1.60 -5.27 4.66
N TYR A 31 1.03 -5.69 3.53
CA TYR A 31 1.11 -4.93 2.29
C TYR A 31 0.39 -3.58 2.40
N THR A 32 -0.78 -3.53 3.03
CA THR A 32 -1.49 -2.27 3.29
C THR A 32 -0.61 -1.29 4.09
N HIS A 33 0.06 -1.75 5.14
CA HIS A 33 0.95 -0.91 5.94
C HIS A 33 2.14 -0.37 5.14
N VAL A 34 2.80 -1.23 4.35
CA VAL A 34 3.95 -0.82 3.52
C VAL A 34 3.51 0.15 2.42
N LEU A 35 2.37 -0.08 1.79
CA LEU A 35 1.80 0.81 0.78
C LEU A 35 1.44 2.17 1.37
N LEU A 36 0.84 2.21 2.56
CA LEU A 36 0.57 3.46 3.27
C LEU A 36 1.84 4.25 3.57
N LYS A 37 2.93 3.59 3.98
CA LYS A 37 4.25 4.25 4.16
C LYS A 37 4.79 4.81 2.85
N GLY A 38 4.69 4.05 1.75
CA GLY A 38 5.07 4.49 0.42
C GLY A 38 4.27 5.72 -0.04
N LEU A 39 2.95 5.66 0.10
CA LEU A 39 2.04 6.76 -0.23
C LEU A 39 2.31 8.00 0.61
N HIS A 40 2.47 7.85 1.92
CA HIS A 40 2.83 8.97 2.80
C HIS A 40 4.13 9.64 2.33
N CYS A 41 5.15 8.86 1.97
CA CYS A 41 6.43 9.39 1.50
C CYS A 41 6.31 10.19 0.19
N ILE A 42 5.53 9.72 -0.79
CA ILE A 42 5.36 10.46 -2.06
C ILE A 42 4.43 11.67 -1.88
N HIS A 43 3.42 11.57 -1.03
CA HIS A 43 2.48 12.66 -0.72
C HIS A 43 3.17 13.81 0.03
N GLU A 44 4.07 13.51 0.96
CA GLU A 44 4.93 14.50 1.65
C GLU A 44 5.81 15.29 0.66
N LYS A 45 6.24 14.64 -0.43
CA LYS A 45 7.00 15.27 -1.52
C LYS A 45 6.12 16.04 -2.50
N GLY A 46 4.81 16.12 -2.25
CA GLY A 46 3.86 16.82 -3.12
C GLY A 46 3.57 16.09 -4.42
N VAL A 47 3.80 14.78 -4.49
CA VAL A 47 3.53 13.93 -5.67
C VAL A 47 2.25 13.13 -5.45
N VAL A 48 1.35 13.16 -6.42
CA VAL A 48 0.15 12.30 -6.52
C VAL A 48 0.42 11.24 -7.58
N HIS A 49 0.15 9.97 -7.28
CA HIS A 49 0.46 8.87 -8.19
C HIS A 49 -0.48 8.81 -9.41
N CYS A 50 -1.79 9.05 -9.20
CA CYS A 50 -2.83 9.13 -10.23
C CYS A 50 -3.20 7.83 -10.99
N ASP A 51 -2.38 6.77 -10.93
CA ASP A 51 -2.74 5.44 -11.47
C ASP A 51 -2.32 4.32 -10.50
N LEU A 52 -2.68 4.47 -9.22
CA LEU A 52 -2.39 3.44 -8.23
C LEU A 52 -3.33 2.24 -8.46
N LYS A 53 -2.73 1.06 -8.68
CA LYS A 53 -3.42 -0.23 -8.90
C LYS A 53 -2.48 -1.38 -8.55
N PRO A 54 -2.97 -2.62 -8.38
CA PRO A 54 -2.12 -3.77 -8.06
C PRO A 54 -1.02 -4.04 -9.09
N ASP A 55 -1.26 -3.78 -10.37
CA ASP A 55 -0.25 -3.96 -11.43
C ASP A 55 0.94 -2.98 -11.30
N ASN A 56 0.70 -1.82 -10.67
CA ASN A 56 1.72 -0.80 -10.43
C ASN A 56 2.38 -0.95 -9.04
N ILE A 57 2.15 -2.08 -8.37
CA ILE A 57 2.82 -2.45 -7.12
C ILE A 57 3.69 -3.66 -7.42
N LEU A 58 5.00 -3.48 -7.36
CA LEU A 58 5.98 -4.49 -7.76
C LEU A 58 6.54 -5.25 -6.56
N LEU A 59 6.81 -6.54 -6.78
CA LEU A 59 7.24 -7.49 -5.76
C LEU A 59 8.74 -7.80 -5.85
N PHE A 60 9.40 -7.72 -4.71
CA PHE A 60 10.85 -7.87 -4.53
C PHE A 60 11.17 -8.93 -3.47
N PRO A 61 12.38 -9.53 -3.52
CA PRO A 61 12.86 -10.37 -2.42
C PRO A 61 12.99 -9.55 -1.13
N THR A 62 12.78 -10.19 0.00
CA THR A 62 13.05 -9.62 1.32
C THR A 62 13.76 -10.65 2.17
N TRP A 63 14.73 -10.22 2.96
CA TRP A 63 15.40 -11.08 3.94
C TRP A 63 14.60 -11.19 5.24
N LYS A 64 13.58 -10.33 5.42
CA LYS A 64 12.78 -10.26 6.66
C LYS A 64 11.76 -11.39 6.80
N SER A 65 11.47 -12.09 5.70
CA SER A 65 10.49 -13.17 5.69
C SER A 65 10.67 -14.05 4.46
N GLU A 66 10.45 -15.35 4.63
CA GLU A 66 10.35 -16.31 3.52
C GLU A 66 8.91 -16.44 2.99
N THR A 67 7.93 -15.89 3.72
CA THR A 67 6.49 -16.08 3.42
C THR A 67 5.85 -14.92 2.66
N TRP A 68 6.52 -13.77 2.57
CA TRP A 68 5.97 -12.57 1.92
C TRP A 68 7.04 -11.75 1.22
N ASN A 69 6.65 -10.96 0.21
CA ASN A 69 7.55 -10.18 -0.63
C ASN A 69 7.62 -8.71 -0.22
N GLN A 70 8.79 -8.06 -0.36
CA GLN A 70 8.82 -6.60 -0.27
C GLN A 70 8.01 -6.01 -1.43
N VAL A 71 7.17 -5.00 -1.15
CA VAL A 71 6.38 -4.30 -2.18
C VAL A 71 6.89 -2.88 -2.39
N LYS A 72 6.88 -2.40 -3.64
CA LYS A 72 7.21 -1.00 -3.99
C LYS A 72 6.20 -0.45 -4.99
N ILE A 73 5.82 0.82 -4.81
CA ILE A 73 4.97 1.55 -5.77
C ILE A 73 5.82 1.90 -7.00
N ALA A 74 5.29 1.65 -8.19
CA ALA A 74 5.96 1.85 -9.48
C ALA A 74 5.03 2.52 -10.48
N ASP A 75 5.59 2.89 -11.65
CA ASP A 75 4.89 3.55 -12.76
C ASP A 75 4.30 4.94 -12.40
N PHE A 76 5.21 5.90 -12.28
CA PHE A 76 4.87 7.32 -12.10
C PHE A 76 4.57 8.02 -13.44
N GLY A 77 4.27 7.29 -14.52
CA GLY A 77 4.04 7.88 -15.85
C GLY A 77 2.84 8.83 -15.91
N LEU A 78 1.89 8.67 -14.99
CA LEU A 78 0.72 9.55 -14.83
C LEU A 78 0.79 10.44 -13.58
N ALA A 79 1.87 10.36 -12.81
CA ALA A 79 2.02 11.10 -11.57
C ALA A 79 2.03 12.63 -11.81
N LYS A 80 1.63 13.37 -10.79
CA LYS A 80 1.55 14.83 -10.82
C LYS A 80 2.16 15.45 -9.59
N THR A 81 2.89 16.54 -9.78
CA THR A 81 3.24 17.42 -8.66
C THR A 81 2.05 18.28 -8.27
N ARG A 82 2.10 18.87 -7.07
CA ARG A 82 1.09 19.80 -6.58
C ARG A 82 0.91 21.01 -7.51
N GLU A 83 1.98 21.47 -8.14
CA GLU A 83 1.98 22.57 -9.09
C GLU A 83 1.28 22.19 -10.38
N GLU A 84 1.58 21.01 -10.92
CA GLU A 84 0.94 20.49 -12.14
C GLU A 84 -0.56 20.24 -11.92
N ALA A 85 -0.92 19.67 -10.77
CA ALA A 85 -2.31 19.43 -10.39
C ALA A 85 -3.12 20.74 -10.32
N LYS A 86 -2.53 21.81 -9.76
CA LYS A 86 -3.15 23.14 -9.74
C LYS A 86 -3.25 23.75 -11.13
N ALA A 87 -2.24 23.57 -11.97
CA ALA A 87 -2.22 24.11 -13.32
C ALA A 87 -3.26 23.43 -14.22
N GLU A 88 -3.59 22.15 -14.00
CA GLU A 88 -4.63 21.45 -14.76
C GLU A 88 -6.06 21.71 -14.28
N PHE A 89 -6.22 22.25 -13.07
CA PHE A 89 -7.53 22.57 -12.51
C PHE A 89 -8.25 23.63 -13.36
N GLY A 90 -9.34 23.22 -14.03
CA GLY A 90 -10.14 24.07 -14.91
C GLY A 90 -9.85 23.94 -16.41
N PHE A 91 -8.87 23.13 -16.83
CA PHE A 91 -8.69 22.80 -18.25
C PHE A 91 -9.68 21.72 -18.69
N VAL A 92 -10.56 22.06 -19.63
CA VAL A 92 -11.65 21.22 -20.20
C VAL A 92 -11.17 19.92 -20.88
N LYS A 93 -9.86 19.65 -20.93
CA LYS A 93 -9.33 18.36 -21.38
C LYS A 93 -9.49 17.33 -20.27
N MET A 94 -10.73 16.89 -20.10
CA MET A 94 -11.14 15.66 -19.42
C MET A 94 -10.46 14.46 -20.10
N LYS A 95 -9.18 14.25 -19.78
CA LYS A 95 -8.53 12.98 -20.05
C LYS A 95 -8.90 12.12 -18.86
N PHE A 96 -9.83 11.18 -19.06
CA PHE A 96 -9.95 10.02 -18.18
C PHE A 96 -8.54 9.48 -17.94
N ARG A 97 -8.05 9.60 -16.70
CA ARG A 97 -6.68 9.23 -16.33
C ARG A 97 -6.73 8.14 -15.29
N GLY A 98 -5.78 7.23 -15.42
CA GLY A 98 -5.72 6.04 -14.60
C GLY A 98 -6.67 4.96 -15.07
N THR A 99 -6.65 3.86 -14.34
CA THR A 99 -7.44 2.67 -14.63
C THR A 99 -8.82 2.82 -13.99
N ALA A 100 -9.89 2.76 -14.80
CA ALA A 100 -11.25 3.16 -14.39
C ALA A 100 -11.77 2.51 -13.09
N PHE A 101 -11.35 1.28 -12.81
CA PHE A 101 -11.73 0.57 -11.59
C PHE A 101 -11.05 1.08 -10.32
N TYR A 102 -10.08 1.99 -10.38
CA TYR A 102 -9.40 2.52 -9.19
C TYR A 102 -9.60 4.03 -9.02
N MET A 103 -10.37 4.66 -9.91
CA MET A 103 -10.60 6.10 -9.91
C MET A 103 -11.52 6.54 -8.77
N SER A 104 -11.14 7.63 -8.11
CA SER A 104 -12.01 8.32 -7.14
C SER A 104 -13.07 9.17 -7.85
N PRO A 105 -14.22 9.46 -7.22
CA PRO A 105 -15.28 10.25 -7.83
C PRO A 105 -14.82 11.62 -8.33
N GLU A 106 -13.95 12.30 -7.56
CA GLU A 106 -13.43 13.62 -7.92
C GLU A 106 -12.39 13.58 -9.05
N SER A 107 -11.70 12.44 -9.24
CA SER A 107 -10.75 12.29 -10.34
C SER A 107 -11.45 12.26 -11.71
N VAL A 108 -12.67 11.73 -11.75
CA VAL A 108 -13.53 11.71 -12.96
C VAL A 108 -13.94 13.12 -13.36
N THR A 109 -14.06 14.03 -12.40
CA THR A 109 -14.35 15.45 -12.64
C THR A 109 -13.08 16.30 -12.82
N GLY A 110 -11.90 15.65 -12.89
CA GLY A 110 -10.62 16.30 -13.15
C GLY A 110 -9.93 16.88 -11.92
N VAL A 111 -10.44 16.61 -10.71
CA VAL A 111 -9.80 17.04 -9.46
C VAL A 111 -8.67 16.07 -9.12
N ILE A 112 -7.44 16.58 -9.11
CA ILE A 112 -6.24 15.82 -8.76
C ILE A 112 -5.78 16.21 -7.36
N GLY A 113 -5.62 15.22 -6.50
CA GLY A 113 -5.12 15.40 -5.15
C GLY A 113 -4.72 14.07 -4.54
N THR A 114 -3.95 14.11 -3.45
CA THR A 114 -3.45 12.91 -2.76
C THR A 114 -4.57 11.98 -2.28
N ALA A 115 -5.75 12.53 -1.99
CA ALA A 115 -6.96 11.78 -1.63
C ALA A 115 -7.39 10.77 -2.72
N LEU A 116 -7.08 11.03 -4.00
CA LEU A 116 -7.32 10.10 -5.11
C LEU A 116 -6.61 8.77 -4.86
N ASP A 117 -5.32 8.81 -4.56
CA ASP A 117 -4.52 7.60 -4.33
C ASP A 117 -5.03 6.80 -3.12
N ILE A 118 -5.65 7.47 -2.13
CA ILE A 118 -6.26 6.82 -0.96
C ILE A 118 -7.50 6.02 -1.34
N TRP A 119 -8.32 6.54 -2.26
CA TRP A 119 -9.45 5.78 -2.81
C TRP A 119 -8.96 4.54 -3.55
N SER A 120 -7.95 4.71 -4.41
CA SER A 120 -7.34 3.59 -5.14
C SER A 120 -6.74 2.55 -4.19
N LEU A 121 -6.10 2.97 -3.11
CA LEU A 121 -5.62 2.07 -2.04
C LEU A 121 -6.77 1.25 -1.43
N GLY A 122 -7.92 1.89 -1.13
CA GLY A 122 -9.09 1.18 -0.62
C GLY A 122 -9.55 0.05 -1.55
N CYS A 123 -9.52 0.29 -2.87
CA CYS A 123 -9.84 -0.73 -3.86
C CYS A 123 -8.82 -1.89 -3.82
N ILE A 124 -7.53 -1.58 -3.75
CA ILE A 124 -6.45 -2.57 -3.67
C ILE A 124 -6.59 -3.43 -2.41
N VAL A 125 -6.94 -2.83 -1.26
CA VAL A 125 -7.16 -3.57 -0.01
C VAL A 125 -8.30 -4.58 -0.15
N ILE A 126 -9.41 -4.18 -0.78
CA ILE A 126 -10.51 -5.11 -1.07
C ILE A 126 -10.01 -6.27 -1.94
N GLU A 127 -9.30 -5.97 -3.03
CA GLU A 127 -8.78 -6.99 -3.95
C GLU A 127 -7.77 -7.93 -3.29
N MET A 128 -6.90 -7.43 -2.41
CA MET A 128 -5.98 -8.27 -1.64
C MET A 128 -6.73 -9.24 -0.74
N ILE A 129 -7.86 -8.84 -0.16
CA ILE A 129 -8.60 -9.70 0.78
C ILE A 129 -9.50 -10.69 0.05
N THR A 130 -10.21 -10.24 -0.99
CA THR A 130 -11.21 -11.06 -1.68
C THR A 130 -10.65 -11.84 -2.86
N GLY A 131 -9.52 -11.43 -3.42
CA GLY A 131 -9.05 -11.93 -4.71
C GLY A 131 -9.85 -11.42 -5.91
N MET A 132 -10.79 -10.49 -5.71
CA MET A 132 -11.76 -10.05 -6.71
C MET A 132 -11.74 -8.53 -6.88
N ASP A 133 -11.94 -8.06 -8.12
CA ASP A 133 -12.05 -6.63 -8.46
C ASP A 133 -13.03 -5.92 -7.53
N ALA A 134 -12.61 -4.79 -6.94
CA ALA A 134 -13.41 -4.10 -5.92
C ALA A 134 -14.85 -3.85 -6.39
N TRP A 135 -15.07 -3.32 -7.60
CA TRP A 135 -16.41 -2.92 -8.04
C TRP A 135 -17.21 -4.01 -8.76
N ARG A 136 -16.65 -5.19 -9.04
CA ARG A 136 -17.37 -6.22 -9.82
C ARG A 136 -18.21 -7.16 -8.96
N ASN A 137 -17.91 -7.31 -7.67
CA ASN A 137 -18.63 -8.25 -6.80
C ASN A 137 -19.05 -7.63 -5.45
N VAL A 138 -20.05 -6.76 -5.51
CA VAL A 138 -20.56 -5.98 -4.36
C VAL A 138 -21.01 -6.86 -3.20
N GLU A 139 -21.58 -8.05 -3.45
CA GLU A 139 -22.02 -8.97 -2.39
C GLU A 139 -20.86 -9.41 -1.49
N SER A 140 -19.71 -9.73 -2.07
CA SER A 140 -18.49 -10.06 -1.31
C SER A 140 -17.91 -8.85 -0.55
N GLN A 141 -18.12 -7.64 -1.06
CA GLN A 141 -17.69 -6.42 -0.37
C GLN A 141 -18.55 -6.15 0.86
N GLU A 142 -19.87 -6.36 0.78
CA GLU A 142 -20.76 -6.18 1.93
C GLU A 142 -20.37 -7.11 3.06
N GLU A 143 -20.11 -8.39 2.77
CA GLU A 143 -19.63 -9.37 3.76
C GLU A 143 -18.29 -8.95 4.37
N LEU A 144 -17.36 -8.46 3.57
CA LEU A 144 -16.07 -7.97 4.04
C LEU A 144 -16.21 -6.73 4.95
N MET A 145 -17.12 -5.82 4.58
CA MET A 145 -17.50 -4.63 5.34
C MET A 145 -18.26 -4.98 6.64
N LEU A 146 -18.59 -6.25 6.91
CA LEU A 146 -19.11 -6.65 8.23
C LEU A 146 -18.00 -6.76 9.28
N LYS A 147 -16.72 -6.88 8.89
CA LYS A 147 -15.60 -6.83 9.84
C LYS A 147 -15.44 -5.40 10.36
N LEU A 148 -15.86 -5.14 11.60
CA LEU A 148 -15.98 -3.78 12.15
C LEU A 148 -14.73 -2.89 11.95
N ALA A 149 -13.53 -3.42 12.20
CA ALA A 149 -12.28 -2.66 12.02
C ALA A 149 -11.94 -2.35 10.56
N LEU A 150 -12.23 -3.29 9.65
CA LEU A 150 -12.01 -3.12 8.22
C LEU A 150 -13.08 -2.22 7.61
N LYS A 151 -14.33 -2.32 8.08
CA LYS A 151 -15.43 -1.42 7.73
C LYS A 151 -15.09 0.02 8.02
N ASP A 152 -14.55 0.30 9.21
CA ASP A 152 -14.14 1.64 9.60
C ASP A 152 -13.00 2.13 8.71
N PHE A 153 -11.95 1.30 8.51
CA PHE A 153 -10.82 1.64 7.65
C PHE A 153 -11.23 1.96 6.20
N LEU A 154 -12.01 1.08 5.57
CA LEU A 154 -12.52 1.27 4.22
C LEU A 154 -13.49 2.46 4.15
N GLY A 155 -14.28 2.68 5.20
CA GLY A 155 -15.14 3.86 5.35
C GLY A 155 -14.35 5.17 5.33
N LYS A 156 -13.13 5.20 5.86
CA LYS A 156 -12.23 6.36 5.77
C LYS A 156 -11.60 6.53 4.38
N CYS A 157 -11.39 5.43 3.65
CA CYS A 157 -10.85 5.45 2.28
C CYS A 157 -11.90 5.92 1.26
N PHE A 158 -13.17 5.53 1.42
CA PHE A 158 -14.24 5.81 0.45
C PHE A 158 -15.12 7.02 0.81
N VAL A 159 -14.61 7.97 1.61
CA VAL A 159 -15.28 9.26 1.82
C VAL A 159 -15.35 10.01 0.48
N LYS A 160 -16.57 10.36 0.04
CA LYS A 160 -16.79 11.02 -1.26
C LYS A 160 -16.18 12.41 -1.34
N ASP A 161 -16.23 13.18 -0.26
CA ASP A 161 -15.55 14.46 -0.18
C ASP A 161 -14.04 14.24 0.02
N PRO A 162 -13.19 14.59 -0.97
CA PRO A 162 -11.74 14.35 -0.89
C PRO A 162 -11.06 15.15 0.23
N THR A 163 -11.68 16.25 0.70
CA THR A 163 -11.12 17.07 1.78
C THR A 163 -11.32 16.44 3.16
N LEU A 164 -12.31 15.56 3.28
CA LEU A 164 -12.64 14.82 4.50
C LEU A 164 -12.10 13.38 4.49
N ARG A 165 -11.66 12.89 3.32
CA ARG A 165 -11.03 11.59 3.17
C ARG A 165 -9.69 11.57 3.91
N PHE A 166 -9.42 10.49 4.63
CA PHE A 166 -8.20 10.39 5.42
C PHE A 166 -6.96 10.41 4.51
N SER A 167 -5.87 11.01 4.99
CA SER A 167 -4.57 10.92 4.33
C SER A 167 -3.86 9.61 4.64
N ALA A 168 -2.80 9.28 3.89
CA ALA A 168 -1.95 8.13 4.19
C ALA A 168 -1.38 8.18 5.62
N ALA A 169 -0.98 9.37 6.09
CA ALA A 169 -0.49 9.58 7.45
C ALA A 169 -1.57 9.31 8.52
N MET A 170 -2.83 9.71 8.27
CA MET A 170 -3.94 9.42 9.18
C MET A 170 -4.27 7.94 9.21
N LEU A 171 -4.25 7.26 8.05
CA LEU A 171 -4.52 5.82 7.95
C LEU A 171 -3.42 4.96 8.57
N LEU A 172 -2.15 5.39 8.54
CA LEU A 172 -1.07 4.72 9.27
C LEU A 172 -1.33 4.64 10.78
N ASN A 173 -2.08 5.60 11.32
CA ASN A 173 -2.44 5.63 12.75
C ASN A 173 -3.79 4.94 13.04
N HIS A 174 -4.44 4.38 12.03
CA HIS A 174 -5.75 3.76 12.18
C HIS A 174 -5.66 2.46 13.00
N PRO A 175 -6.63 2.15 13.88
CA PRO A 175 -6.60 0.92 14.68
C PRO A 175 -6.45 -0.36 13.85
N PHE A 176 -7.08 -0.44 12.67
CA PHE A 176 -6.90 -1.56 11.73
C PHE A 176 -5.42 -1.86 11.41
N ILE A 177 -4.60 -0.82 11.26
CA ILE A 177 -3.16 -0.93 10.96
C ILE A 177 -2.34 -1.12 12.25
N ASN A 178 -2.67 -0.38 13.32
CA ASN A 178 -1.90 -0.38 14.56
C ASN A 178 -2.15 -1.58 15.49
N SER A 179 -3.33 -2.21 15.42
CA SER A 179 -3.70 -3.32 16.31
C SER A 179 -2.87 -4.58 16.05
N THR A 180 -2.18 -4.66 14.91
CA THR A 180 -1.43 -5.85 14.48
C THR A 180 0.08 -5.63 14.50
N TYR A 181 0.58 -4.40 14.30
CA TYR A 181 2.01 -4.10 14.48
C TYR A 181 2.50 -4.43 15.90
N ASN A 182 1.65 -4.22 16.91
CA ASN A 182 1.94 -4.59 18.30
C ASN A 182 1.88 -6.11 18.55
N ASN A 183 1.04 -6.84 17.79
CA ASN A 183 0.92 -8.30 17.93
C ASN A 183 2.08 -9.04 17.24
N ASP A 184 2.58 -8.56 16.10
CA ASP A 184 3.71 -9.17 15.38
C ASP A 184 5.04 -8.97 16.11
N MET A 185 5.24 -7.85 16.83
CA MET A 185 6.39 -7.68 17.73
C MET A 185 6.31 -8.61 18.96
N GLN A 186 5.11 -8.88 19.48
CA GLN A 186 4.94 -9.80 20.61
C GLN A 186 5.04 -11.28 20.22
N THR A 187 4.51 -11.69 19.06
CA THR A 187 4.67 -13.07 18.55
C THR A 187 6.12 -13.34 18.14
N SER A 188 6.83 -12.34 17.57
CA SER A 188 8.27 -12.45 17.32
C SER A 188 9.06 -12.65 18.63
N HIS A 189 8.70 -11.95 19.70
CA HIS A 189 9.41 -12.02 20.98
C HIS A 189 9.10 -13.29 21.79
N THR A 190 7.87 -13.83 21.70
CA THR A 190 7.48 -15.09 22.36
C THR A 190 7.93 -16.33 21.58
N ALA A 191 7.89 -16.29 20.24
CA ALA A 191 8.48 -17.35 19.40
C ALA A 191 10.00 -17.43 19.57
N TYR A 192 10.68 -16.28 19.74
CA TYR A 192 12.10 -16.22 20.04
C TYR A 192 12.42 -16.88 21.40
N LEU A 193 11.67 -16.56 22.46
CA LEU A 193 11.88 -17.15 23.79
C LEU A 193 11.56 -18.65 23.85
N ALA A 194 10.60 -19.14 23.06
CA ALA A 194 10.32 -20.58 22.92
C ALA A 194 11.43 -21.31 22.14
N SER A 195 12.04 -20.65 21.15
CA SER A 195 13.18 -21.21 20.40
C SER A 195 14.47 -21.26 21.25
N CYS A 196 14.69 -20.29 22.14
CA CYS A 196 15.87 -20.22 22.99
C CYS A 196 15.93 -21.29 24.09
N GLN A 197 14.82 -21.96 24.42
CA GLN A 197 14.80 -23.07 25.39
C GLN A 197 15.10 -24.45 24.77
N SER A 198 15.23 -24.56 23.45
CA SER A 198 15.32 -25.85 22.77
C SER A 198 16.61 -26.11 21.97
N VAL A 199 17.59 -25.19 21.96
CA VAL A 199 18.83 -25.41 21.21
C VAL A 199 20.06 -25.13 22.07
N THR A 200 20.53 -26.18 22.74
CA THR A 200 21.95 -26.33 23.10
C THR A 200 22.65 -27.01 21.93
N SER A 201 23.42 -26.27 21.14
CA SER A 201 24.74 -26.65 20.61
C SER A 201 25.15 -25.76 19.43
N SER A 202 26.45 -25.41 19.44
CA SER A 202 27.28 -24.81 18.39
C SER A 202 26.75 -23.51 17.75
N SER A 203 27.16 -22.34 18.26
CA SER A 203 28.33 -21.55 17.79
C SER A 203 28.16 -21.10 16.33
N PHE A 204 28.11 -19.82 15.97
CA PHE A 204 28.80 -18.63 16.44
C PHE A 204 27.93 -17.41 16.05
N PHE A 205 27.89 -16.37 16.87
CA PHE A 205 28.10 -14.96 16.46
C PHE A 205 28.07 -14.08 17.72
N THR A 206 29.26 -13.64 18.13
CA THR A 206 29.48 -12.49 19.02
C THR A 206 29.64 -11.23 18.16
N TYR A 207 28.76 -10.24 18.41
CA TYR A 207 28.85 -8.75 18.39
C TYR A 207 29.66 -8.02 17.27
N ASP A 208 29.34 -6.80 16.81
CA ASP A 208 28.94 -5.53 17.46
C ASP A 208 27.90 -4.76 16.60
N LEU A 209 26.92 -3.98 17.10
CA LEU A 209 26.89 -2.79 17.99
C LEU A 209 27.48 -1.52 17.35
N PHE A 210 26.61 -0.54 17.08
CA PHE A 210 26.82 0.76 16.41
C PHE A 210 26.86 0.73 14.88
N ASP A 211 25.73 1.05 14.24
CA ASP A 211 25.74 1.74 12.95
C ASP A 211 24.43 2.54 12.76
N PHE A 212 24.49 3.76 13.31
CA PHE A 212 23.76 4.96 12.89
C PHE A 212 22.47 5.37 13.63
N LEU A 213 22.68 5.86 14.87
CA LEU A 213 22.08 7.14 15.29
C LEU A 213 23.08 8.27 14.99
N PRO A 214 22.66 9.45 14.47
CA PRO A 214 23.45 10.66 14.53
C PRO A 214 23.16 11.45 15.81
N HIS A 215 24.25 11.90 16.44
CA HIS A 215 24.30 12.73 17.64
C HIS A 215 23.88 14.18 17.38
N ASN A 216 22.97 14.70 18.19
CA ASN A 216 23.23 15.71 19.24
C ASN A 216 21.95 15.98 20.03
#